data_AF-A0A6C0NZU2-F1
#
_entry.id   AF-A0A6C0NZU2-F1
#
_cell.length_a   1.000
_cell.length_b   1.000
_cell.length_c   1.000
_cell.angle_alpha   90.00
_cell.angle_beta   90.00
_cell.angle_gamma   90.00
#
_symmetry.space_group_name_H-M   'P 1'
#
loop_
_entity.id
_entity.type
_entity.pdbx_description
1 polymer ?
#
loop_
_entity_poly.entity_id
_entity_poly.type
_entity_poly.pdbx_seq_one_letter_code
_entity_poly.pdbx_strand_id
1 'polypeptide(L)'
;MPNPTPSLLSAIPALFARKMTTAAIASTVIVLSLALTNIWGITFDSWRELLGQICFLLLYVVPIIYIYGVAASMLIEFLLFKLSPYPWTHRLLSLPLHAFFGFLGLWLLFPSMQIGGWGAAFASLFFLMDFALSKLRAGYEASHAVMSFIFLPLLLFFISIVGVNF
;
A
#
# COMPACT_ATOMS: atom_id res chain seq x y z
N MET A 1 22.85 29.38 12.73
CA MET A 1 23.45 28.53 11.68
C MET A 1 22.33 27.70 11.07
N PRO A 2 22.10 27.72 9.75
CA PRO A 2 21.15 26.79 9.14
C PRO A 2 21.65 25.37 9.39
N ASN A 3 20.80 24.52 9.98
CA ASN A 3 21.09 23.10 10.13
C ASN A 3 21.39 22.53 8.74
N PRO A 4 22.46 21.74 8.54
CA PRO A 4 22.68 21.06 7.28
C PRO A 4 21.44 20.23 6.99
N THR A 5 20.83 20.47 5.84
CA THR A 5 19.73 19.62 5.35
C THR A 5 20.24 18.19 5.35
N PRO A 6 19.60 17.26 6.10
CA PRO A 6 20.05 15.87 6.14
C PRO A 6 20.10 15.35 4.71
N SER A 7 21.19 14.67 4.35
CA SER A 7 21.36 14.14 3.01
C SER A 7 20.19 13.20 2.70
N LEU A 8 19.69 13.22 1.46
CA LEU A 8 18.60 12.33 1.03
C LEU A 8 18.87 10.87 1.43
N LEU A 9 20.13 10.43 1.29
CA LEU A 9 20.59 9.09 1.66
C LEU A 9 20.36 8.75 3.14
N SER A 10 20.52 9.72 4.04
CA SER A 10 20.25 9.53 5.48
C SER A 10 18.77 9.37 5.80
N ALA A 11 17.87 9.88 4.94
CA ALA A 11 16.43 9.78 5.12
C ALA A 11 15.82 8.51 4.51
N ILE A 12 16.54 7.83 3.58
CA ILE A 12 16.04 6.64 2.87
C ILE A 12 15.57 5.53 3.82
N PRO A 13 16.31 5.13 4.87
CA PRO A 13 15.87 4.02 5.73
C PRO A 13 14.55 4.31 6.45
N ALA A 14 14.41 5.53 6.98
CA ALA A 14 13.19 5.95 7.68
C ALA A 14 12.00 6.09 6.71
N LEU A 15 12.24 6.62 5.52
CA LEU A 15 11.23 6.70 4.46
C LEU A 15 10.77 5.31 4.04
N PHE A 16 11.72 4.41 3.75
CA PHE A 16 11.43 3.03 3.36
C PHE A 16 10.63 2.29 4.43
N ALA A 17 11.03 2.38 5.70
CA ALA A 17 10.29 1.79 6.82
C ALA A 17 8.85 2.30 6.90
N ARG A 18 8.63 3.61 6.70
CA ARG A 18 7.30 4.21 6.64
C ARG A 18 6.49 3.66 5.47
N LYS A 19 7.05 3.61 4.26
CA LYS A 19 6.36 3.07 3.07
C LYS A 19 5.99 1.60 3.22
N MET A 20 6.86 0.79 3.82
CA MET A 20 6.57 -0.62 4.12
C MET A 20 5.43 -0.75 5.13
N THR A 21 5.40 0.11 6.15
CA THR A 21 4.29 0.17 7.12
C THR A 21 2.99 0.59 6.43
N THR A 22 3.05 1.62 5.58
CA THR A 22 1.91 2.03 4.73
C THR A 22 1.42 0.86 3.89
N ALA A 23 2.31 0.10 3.27
CA ALA A 23 1.95 -1.06 2.46
C ALA A 23 1.21 -2.13 3.27
N ALA A 24 1.62 -2.41 4.50
CA ALA A 24 0.91 -3.33 5.39
C ALA A 24 -0.53 -2.89 5.68
N ILE A 25 -0.70 -1.63 6.07
CA ILE A 25 -2.02 -1.06 6.41
C ILE A 25 -2.90 -0.99 5.16
N ALA A 26 -2.36 -0.44 4.06
CA ALA A 26 -3.07 -0.30 2.80
C ALA A 26 -3.51 -1.65 2.24
N SER A 27 -2.64 -2.65 2.28
CA SER A 27 -3.00 -4.00 1.81
C SER A 27 -4.14 -4.59 2.61
N THR A 28 -4.14 -4.42 3.94
CA THR A 28 -5.22 -4.90 4.80
C THR A 28 -6.55 -4.25 4.42
N VAL A 29 -6.57 -2.92 4.29
CA VAL A 29 -7.80 -2.19 3.95
C VAL A 29 -8.28 -2.49 2.54
N ILE A 30 -7.37 -2.59 1.56
CA ILE A 30 -7.70 -2.90 0.17
C ILE A 30 -8.26 -4.32 0.06
N VAL A 31 -7.62 -5.31 0.69
CA VAL A 31 -8.10 -6.71 0.67
C VAL A 31 -9.47 -6.82 1.33
N LEU A 32 -9.67 -6.21 2.51
CA LEU A 32 -10.96 -6.20 3.17
C LEU A 32 -12.03 -5.51 2.32
N SER A 33 -11.68 -4.38 1.72
CA SER A 33 -12.59 -3.66 0.84
C SER A 33 -12.98 -4.50 -0.37
N LEU A 34 -12.02 -5.12 -1.06
CA LEU A 34 -12.24 -6.01 -2.21
C LEU A 34 -13.10 -7.23 -1.83
N ALA A 35 -12.86 -7.83 -0.66
CA ALA A 35 -13.63 -8.95 -0.16
C ALA A 35 -15.08 -8.54 0.15
N LEU A 36 -15.30 -7.40 0.82
CA LEU A 36 -16.62 -6.97 1.26
C LEU A 36 -17.47 -6.33 0.17
N THR A 37 -16.86 -5.56 -0.73
CA THR A 37 -17.58 -4.87 -1.81
C THR A 37 -17.92 -5.78 -2.98
N ASN A 38 -17.48 -7.03 -2.92
CA ASN A 38 -17.88 -8.08 -3.84
C ASN A 38 -17.78 -7.65 -5.31
N ILE A 39 -16.67 -6.98 -5.66
CA ILE A 39 -16.54 -6.28 -6.94
C ILE A 39 -16.52 -7.25 -8.15
N TRP A 40 -16.57 -8.54 -7.87
CA TRP A 40 -16.57 -9.64 -8.82
C TRP A 40 -17.93 -10.38 -8.89
N GLY A 41 -18.94 -9.93 -8.11
CA GLY A 41 -20.28 -10.53 -8.09
C GLY A 41 -20.37 -11.90 -7.43
N ILE A 42 -19.40 -12.25 -6.58
CA ILE A 42 -19.30 -13.51 -5.82
C ILE A 42 -20.10 -13.39 -4.52
N THR A 43 -21.36 -13.82 -4.49
CA THR A 43 -22.10 -13.93 -3.22
C THR A 43 -21.43 -14.98 -2.33
N PHE A 44 -21.20 -14.62 -1.06
CA PHE A 44 -20.67 -15.56 -0.07
C PHE A 44 -21.83 -16.26 0.62
N ASP A 45 -21.91 -17.57 0.44
CA ASP A 45 -22.90 -18.41 1.12
C ASP A 45 -22.43 -18.80 2.53
N SER A 46 -21.13 -18.61 2.83
CA SER A 46 -20.55 -18.89 4.14
C SER A 46 -19.37 -18.00 4.51
N TRP A 47 -19.11 -17.87 5.82
CA TRP A 47 -17.92 -17.16 6.35
C TRP A 47 -16.60 -17.79 5.86
N ARG A 48 -16.63 -19.10 5.57
CA ARG A 48 -15.51 -19.88 5.04
C ARG A 48 -15.10 -19.40 3.65
N GLU A 49 -16.07 -19.12 2.78
CA GLU A 49 -15.80 -18.59 1.43
C GLU A 49 -15.22 -17.19 1.49
N LEU A 50 -15.74 -16.34 2.37
CA LEU A 50 -15.19 -15.00 2.61
C LEU A 50 -13.73 -15.07 3.06
N LEU A 51 -13.41 -15.94 4.03
CA LEU A 51 -12.03 -16.16 4.46
C LEU A 51 -11.14 -16.70 3.34
N GLY A 52 -11.64 -17.67 2.57
CA GLY A 52 -10.92 -18.22 1.42
C GLY A 52 -10.56 -17.14 0.40
N GLN A 53 -11.51 -16.24 0.10
CA GLN A 53 -11.28 -15.10 -0.79
C GLN A 53 -10.30 -14.09 -0.19
N ILE A 54 -10.39 -13.77 1.10
CA ILE A 54 -9.42 -12.89 1.77
C ILE A 54 -8.00 -13.49 1.66
N CYS A 55 -7.83 -14.78 1.92
CA CYS A 55 -6.54 -15.47 1.78
C CYS A 55 -6.02 -15.43 0.34
N PHE A 56 -6.88 -15.71 -0.64
CA PHE A 56 -6.52 -15.61 -2.04
C PHE A 56 -6.05 -14.18 -2.38
N LEU A 57 -6.86 -13.17 -2.02
CA LEU A 57 -6.52 -11.77 -2.26
C LEU A 57 -5.21 -11.36 -1.56
N LEU A 58 -4.94 -11.85 -0.34
CA LEU A 58 -3.67 -11.58 0.32
C LEU A 58 -2.47 -12.10 -0.48
N LEU A 59 -2.57 -13.30 -1.06
CA LEU A 59 -1.47 -13.89 -1.83
C LEU A 59 -1.17 -13.15 -3.13
N TYR A 60 -2.17 -12.50 -3.76
CA TYR A 60 -1.98 -11.82 -5.04
C TYR A 60 -1.88 -10.30 -4.92
N VAL A 61 -2.68 -9.66 -4.06
CA VAL A 61 -2.75 -8.21 -3.93
C VAL A 61 -1.61 -7.67 -3.09
N VAL A 62 -1.24 -8.34 -2.00
CA VAL A 62 -0.20 -7.85 -1.08
C VAL A 62 1.16 -7.74 -1.77
N PRO A 63 1.65 -8.76 -2.52
CA PRO A 63 2.95 -8.63 -3.22
C PRO A 63 2.97 -7.48 -4.24
N ILE A 64 1.86 -7.25 -4.94
CA ILE A 64 1.73 -6.15 -5.90
C ILE A 64 1.85 -4.81 -5.17
N ILE A 65 1.13 -4.62 -4.05
CA ILE A 65 1.21 -3.38 -3.27
C ILE A 65 2.62 -3.15 -2.72
N TYR A 66 3.28 -4.20 -2.25
CA TYR A 66 4.64 -4.08 -1.70
C TYR A 66 5.69 -3.80 -2.77
N ILE A 67 5.67 -4.51 -3.89
CA ILE A 67 6.67 -4.33 -4.94
C ILE A 67 6.39 -3.03 -5.69
N TYR A 68 5.17 -2.88 -6.23
CA TYR A 68 4.83 -1.76 -7.09
C TYR A 68 4.52 -0.50 -6.28
N GLY A 69 3.68 -0.61 -5.24
CA GLY A 69 3.23 0.54 -4.45
C GLY A 69 4.38 1.23 -3.70
N VAL A 70 5.25 0.46 -3.04
CA VAL A 70 6.43 1.02 -2.35
C VAL A 70 7.39 1.64 -3.36
N ALA A 71 7.73 0.94 -4.45
CA ALA A 71 8.66 1.45 -5.45
C ALA A 71 8.15 2.73 -6.12
N ALA A 72 6.87 2.76 -6.54
CA ALA A 72 6.24 3.94 -7.12
C ALA A 72 6.20 5.10 -6.13
N SER A 73 5.84 4.84 -4.86
CA SER A 73 5.78 5.89 -3.84
C SER A 73 7.16 6.47 -3.51
N MET A 74 8.20 5.64 -3.46
CA MET A 74 9.59 6.09 -3.30
C MET A 74 10.04 6.92 -4.50
N LEU A 75 9.74 6.48 -5.73
CA LEU A 75 10.04 7.22 -6.95
C LEU A 75 9.38 8.61 -6.94
N ILE A 76 8.10 8.69 -6.57
CA ILE A 76 7.36 9.95 -6.46
C ILE A 76 8.01 10.88 -5.43
N GLU A 77 8.40 10.37 -4.27
CA GLU A 77 9.12 11.20 -3.28
C GLU A 77 10.48 11.69 -3.80
N PHE A 78 11.26 10.84 -4.48
CA PHE A 78 12.53 11.28 -5.05
C PHE A 78 12.37 12.32 -6.15
N LEU A 79 11.36 12.18 -7.00
CA LEU A 79 11.03 13.17 -8.04
C LEU A 79 10.62 14.49 -7.41
N LEU A 80 9.73 14.46 -6.42
CA LEU A 80 9.19 15.67 -5.80
C LEU A 80 10.19 16.36 -4.86
N PHE A 81 11.08 15.62 -4.20
CA PHE A 81 12.17 16.19 -3.40
C PHE A 81 13.07 17.10 -4.25
N LYS A 82 13.29 16.74 -5.52
CA LYS A 82 14.10 17.53 -6.46
C LYS A 82 13.34 18.72 -7.04
N LEU A 83 12.02 18.61 -7.21
CA LEU A 83 11.20 19.56 -7.97
C LEU A 83 10.49 20.60 -7.11
N SER A 84 10.30 20.36 -5.81
CA SER A 84 9.46 21.22 -4.98
C SER A 84 10.11 21.56 -3.63
N PRO A 85 10.58 22.80 -3.44
CA PRO A 85 11.21 23.22 -2.18
C PRO A 85 10.20 23.40 -1.03
N TYR A 86 8.90 23.50 -1.34
CA TYR A 86 7.86 23.73 -0.35
C TYR A 86 7.10 22.44 0.04
N PRO A 87 6.88 22.18 1.34
CA PRO A 87 6.21 20.95 1.79
C PRO A 87 4.73 20.82 1.35
N TRP A 88 4.04 21.94 1.11
CA TRP A 88 2.62 21.93 0.76
C TRP A 88 2.39 21.59 -0.72
N THR A 89 3.22 22.12 -1.62
CA THR A 89 3.22 21.76 -3.05
C THR A 89 3.61 20.30 -3.26
N HIS A 90 4.55 19.79 -2.46
CA HIS A 90 4.91 18.36 -2.48
C HIS A 90 3.70 17.46 -2.20
N ARG A 91 2.81 17.85 -1.28
CA ARG A 91 1.61 17.07 -0.94
C ARG A 91 0.55 17.14 -2.05
N LEU A 92 0.32 18.33 -2.59
CA LEU A 92 -0.65 18.56 -3.67
C LEU A 92 -0.27 17.81 -4.95
N LEU A 93 1.02 17.72 -5.27
CA LEU A 93 1.51 17.01 -6.45
C LEU A 93 1.64 15.49 -6.23
N SER A 94 1.86 15.05 -4.98
CA SER A 94 2.04 13.63 -4.68
C SER A 94 0.77 12.82 -4.89
N LEU A 95 -0.41 13.32 -4.51
CA LEU A 95 -1.69 12.63 -4.73
C LEU A 95 -1.97 12.32 -6.22
N PRO A 96 -1.97 13.30 -7.15
CA PRO A 96 -2.23 13.01 -8.56
C PRO A 96 -1.15 12.13 -9.17
N LEU A 97 0.11 12.23 -8.73
CA LEU A 97 1.17 11.31 -9.17
C LEU A 97 0.89 9.88 -8.69
N HIS A 98 0.50 9.68 -7.42
CA HIS A 98 0.13 8.35 -6.93
C HIS A 98 -1.07 7.79 -7.69
N ALA A 99 -2.11 8.59 -7.91
CA ALA A 99 -3.27 8.17 -8.71
C ALA A 99 -2.88 7.79 -10.15
N PHE A 100 -2.01 8.58 -10.79
CA PHE A 100 -1.52 8.33 -12.14
C PHE A 100 -0.69 7.04 -12.23
N PHE A 101 0.29 6.87 -11.33
CA PHE A 101 1.09 5.64 -11.28
C PHE A 101 0.20 4.44 -10.93
N GLY A 102 -0.71 4.55 -9.97
CA GLY A 102 -1.68 3.50 -9.66
C GLY A 102 -2.51 3.08 -10.87
N PHE A 103 -3.05 4.07 -11.59
CA PHE A 103 -3.78 3.85 -12.83
C PHE A 103 -2.93 3.10 -13.85
N LEU A 104 -1.74 3.65 -14.15
CA LEU A 104 -0.85 3.12 -15.16
C LEU A 104 -0.38 1.70 -14.81
N GLY A 105 -0.04 1.45 -13.55
CA GLY A 105 0.42 0.14 -13.07
C GLY A 105 -0.61 -0.96 -13.30
N LEU A 106 -1.85 -0.74 -12.84
CA LEU A 106 -2.90 -1.75 -13.05
C LEU A 106 -3.39 -1.81 -14.50
N TRP A 107 -3.46 -0.70 -15.20
CA TRP A 107 -3.84 -0.67 -16.62
C TRP A 107 -2.82 -1.40 -17.50
N LEU A 108 -1.52 -1.30 -17.21
CA LEU A 108 -0.48 -2.03 -17.95
C LEU A 108 -0.54 -3.55 -17.71
N LEU A 109 -0.90 -3.97 -16.50
CA LEU A 109 -1.07 -5.40 -16.17
C LEU A 109 -2.37 -5.96 -16.74
N PHE A 110 -3.43 -5.16 -16.74
CA PHE A 110 -4.77 -5.53 -17.19
C PHE A 110 -5.39 -4.34 -17.96
N PRO A 111 -5.35 -4.33 -19.29
CA PRO A 111 -5.67 -3.17 -20.13
C PRO A 111 -7.17 -2.86 -20.19
N SER A 112 -7.73 -2.40 -19.07
CA SER A 112 -9.11 -1.96 -18.89
C SER A 112 -9.14 -0.64 -18.14
N MET A 113 -9.94 0.32 -18.62
CA MET A 113 -10.12 1.62 -17.96
C MET A 113 -10.65 1.48 -16.54
N GLN A 114 -11.53 0.50 -16.31
CA GLN A 114 -12.10 0.24 -14.99
C GLN A 114 -11.02 -0.25 -14.01
N ILE A 115 -10.16 -1.16 -14.45
CA ILE A 115 -9.07 -1.72 -13.64
C ILE A 115 -8.01 -0.64 -13.35
N GLY A 116 -7.67 0.19 -14.34
CA GLY A 116 -6.86 1.39 -14.11
C GLY A 116 -7.50 2.32 -13.07
N GLY A 117 -8.81 2.56 -13.14
CA GLY A 117 -9.54 3.34 -12.16
C GLY A 117 -9.41 2.82 -10.73
N TRP A 118 -9.46 1.49 -10.54
CA TRP A 118 -9.21 0.88 -9.23
C TRP A 118 -7.78 1.07 -8.76
N GLY A 119 -6.81 0.96 -9.68
CA GLY A 119 -5.40 1.21 -9.40
C GLY A 119 -5.17 2.64 -8.91
N ALA A 120 -5.82 3.62 -9.54
CA ALA A 120 -5.79 5.02 -9.11
C ALA A 120 -6.36 5.19 -7.69
N ALA A 121 -7.51 4.56 -7.39
CA ALA A 121 -8.14 4.62 -6.09
C ALA A 121 -7.27 3.99 -4.99
N PHE A 122 -6.70 2.81 -5.23
CA PHE A 122 -5.84 2.11 -4.28
C PHE A 122 -4.52 2.85 -4.02
N ALA A 123 -3.89 3.40 -5.06
CA ALA A 123 -2.67 4.19 -4.89
C ALA A 123 -2.95 5.53 -4.18
N SER A 124 -4.12 6.13 -4.40
CA SER A 124 -4.57 7.30 -3.64
C SER A 124 -4.77 6.97 -2.16
N LEU A 125 -5.38 5.83 -1.85
CA LEU A 125 -5.54 5.35 -0.47
C LEU A 125 -4.18 5.10 0.19
N PHE A 126 -3.25 4.46 -0.52
CA PHE A 126 -1.86 4.27 -0.06
C PHE A 126 -1.21 5.63 0.30
N PHE A 127 -1.32 6.62 -0.58
CA PHE A 127 -0.81 7.97 -0.32
C PHE A 127 -1.43 8.60 0.94
N LEU A 128 -2.76 8.50 1.10
CA LEU A 128 -3.44 9.07 2.26
C LEU A 128 -2.98 8.42 3.57
N MET A 129 -2.75 7.12 3.57
CA MET A 129 -2.20 6.39 4.72
C MET A 129 -0.76 6.79 5.01
N ASP A 130 0.09 6.89 3.98
CA ASP A 130 1.47 7.36 4.14
C ASP A 130 1.50 8.78 4.70
N PHE A 131 0.60 9.64 4.22
CA PHE A 131 0.44 11.00 4.70
C PHE A 131 0.03 11.04 6.17
N ALA A 132 -0.95 10.21 6.58
CA ALA A 132 -1.34 10.09 7.97
C ALA A 132 -0.17 9.62 8.85
N LEU A 133 0.53 8.57 8.44
CA LEU A 133 1.71 8.04 9.15
C LEU A 133 2.84 9.06 9.26
N SER A 134 3.05 9.89 8.23
CA SER A 134 4.06 10.96 8.25
C SER A 134 3.79 12.03 9.32
N LYS A 135 2.52 12.24 9.69
CA LYS A 135 2.14 13.20 10.74
C LYS A 135 2.32 12.66 12.16
N LEU A 136 2.24 11.34 12.34
CA LEU A 136 2.26 10.72 13.66
C LEU A 136 3.64 10.76 14.35
N ARG A 137 4.71 11.18 13.66
CA ARG A 137 6.10 11.26 14.17
C ARG A 137 6.60 9.99 14.90
N ALA A 138 5.94 8.85 14.70
CA ALA A 138 6.34 7.59 15.31
C ALA A 138 7.65 7.10 14.67
N GLY A 139 8.56 6.56 15.48
CA GLY A 139 9.69 5.81 14.97
C GLY A 139 9.19 4.50 14.38
N TYR A 140 9.26 4.35 13.06
CA TYR A 140 8.89 3.10 12.39
C TYR A 140 10.14 2.25 12.22
N GLU A 141 10.16 1.07 12.82
CA GLU A 141 11.22 0.10 12.54
C GLU A 141 10.87 -0.72 11.30
N ALA A 142 11.81 -0.83 10.37
CA ALA A 142 11.64 -1.63 9.16
C ALA A 142 11.37 -3.12 9.48
N SER A 143 11.90 -3.61 10.60
CA SER A 143 11.66 -4.96 11.14
C SER A 143 10.16 -5.25 11.30
N HIS A 144 9.40 -4.35 11.94
CA HIS A 144 7.96 -4.54 12.17
C HIS A 144 7.16 -4.55 10.87
N ALA A 145 7.55 -3.74 9.88
CA ALA A 145 6.89 -3.71 8.59
C ALA A 145 7.15 -4.97 7.75
N VAL A 146 8.40 -5.47 7.76
CA VAL A 146 8.78 -6.74 7.10
C VAL A 146 8.10 -7.92 7.79
N MET A 147 8.07 -7.93 9.13
CA MET A 147 7.33 -8.94 9.89
C MET A 147 5.86 -8.89 9.53
N SER A 148 5.25 -7.71 9.38
CA SER A 148 3.85 -7.59 8.96
C SER A 148 3.62 -8.11 7.53
N PHE A 149 4.54 -7.89 6.60
CA PHE A 149 4.47 -8.43 5.24
C PHE A 149 4.45 -9.96 5.20
N ILE A 150 5.27 -10.60 6.04
CA ILE A 150 5.44 -12.06 6.05
C ILE A 150 4.38 -12.72 6.94
N PHE A 151 4.23 -12.22 8.17
CA PHE A 151 3.38 -12.83 9.17
C PHE A 151 1.91 -12.52 8.98
N LEU A 152 1.50 -11.38 8.42
CA LEU A 152 0.07 -11.11 8.26
C LEU A 152 -0.60 -12.06 7.24
N PRO A 153 -0.04 -12.31 6.04
CA PRO A 153 -0.58 -13.32 5.13
C PRO A 153 -0.48 -14.74 5.72
N LEU A 154 0.62 -15.08 6.39
CA LEU A 154 0.79 -16.40 7.02
C LEU A 154 -0.19 -16.63 8.17
N LEU A 155 -0.37 -15.65 9.07
CA LEU A 155 -1.30 -15.73 10.19
C LEU A 155 -2.73 -15.88 9.68
N LEU A 156 -3.13 -15.07 8.69
CA LEU A 156 -4.46 -15.18 8.09
C LEU A 156 -4.63 -16.51 7.36
N PHE A 157 -3.59 -17.03 6.70
CA PHE A 157 -3.60 -18.36 6.10
C PHE A 157 -3.75 -19.47 7.15
N PHE A 158 -3.02 -19.43 8.26
CA PHE A 158 -3.15 -20.39 9.36
C PHE A 158 -4.52 -20.33 10.03
N ILE A 159 -5.05 -19.13 10.28
CA ILE A 159 -6.42 -18.96 10.79
C ILE A 159 -7.43 -19.57 9.82
N SER A 160 -7.25 -19.37 8.52
CA SER A 160 -8.14 -19.92 7.50
C SER A 160 -7.99 -21.41 7.24
N ILE A 161 -6.86 -22.05 7.57
CA ILE A 161 -6.74 -23.52 7.50
C ILE A 161 -7.23 -24.16 8.78
N VAL A 162 -6.84 -23.63 9.94
CA VAL A 162 -7.17 -24.20 11.25
C VAL A 162 -8.62 -23.89 11.61
N GLY A 163 -9.09 -22.66 11.44
CA GLY A 163 -10.46 -22.27 11.81
C GLY A 163 -11.55 -22.79 10.87
N VAL A 164 -11.20 -23.30 9.69
CA VAL A 164 -12.15 -23.77 8.66
C VAL A 164 -12.29 -25.29 8.63
N ASN A 165 -11.31 -26.03 9.16
CA ASN A 165 -11.31 -27.49 9.20
C ASN A 165 -11.75 -28.06 10.57
N PHE A 166 -12.25 -27.20 11.46
CA PHE A 166 -12.91 -27.56 12.73
C PHE A 166 -14.26 -26.84 12.81
#